data_AF-A0A3D8UH19-F1
#
_entry.id   AF-A0A3D8UH19-F1
#
_cell.length_a   1.000
_cell.length_b   1.000
_cell.length_c   1.000
_cell.angle_alpha   90.00
_cell.angle_beta   90.00
_cell.angle_gamma   90.00
#
_symmetry.space_group_name_H-M   'P 1'
#
loop_
_entity.id
_entity.type
_entity.pdbx_description
1 polymer ?
#
loop_
_entity_poly.entity_id
_entity_poly.type
_entity_poly.pdbx_seq_one_letter_code
_entity_poly.pdbx_strand_id
1 'polypeptide(L)'
;MKFAHPSEKTFSEHLDLFDIEWIYEPVSFPLEWGSGSIKKMFTPDFYLPTLNLFVEITTMNQNLITKKRKKLKIARKLYPNINFKLFNEEDFYNILSKKNSEIIQETIAS
;
A
#
# COMPACT_ATOMS: atom_id res chain seq x y z
N MET A 1 13.67 11.50 -6.01
CA MET A 1 13.34 10.19 -5.40
C MET A 1 13.43 9.10 -6.48
N LYS A 2 13.88 7.89 -6.15
CA LYS A 2 14.01 6.78 -7.13
C LYS A 2 13.20 5.58 -6.64
N PHE A 3 12.17 5.21 -7.40
CA PHE A 3 11.33 4.05 -7.13
C PHE A 3 12.01 2.74 -7.54
N ALA A 4 11.73 1.66 -6.82
CA ALA A 4 12.24 0.33 -7.10
C ALA A 4 11.51 -0.33 -8.28
N HIS A 5 10.24 0.04 -8.51
CA HIS A 5 9.45 -0.46 -9.63
C HIS A 5 8.60 0.65 -10.28
N PRO A 6 8.38 0.65 -11.62
CA PRO A 6 7.56 1.66 -12.29
C PRO A 6 6.15 1.84 -11.71
N SER A 7 5.52 0.75 -11.26
CA SER A 7 4.18 0.80 -10.63
C SER A 7 4.14 1.62 -9.35
N GLU A 8 5.24 1.70 -8.60
CA GLU A 8 5.30 2.54 -7.39
C GLU A 8 5.26 4.02 -7.77
N LYS A 9 5.94 4.39 -8.86
CA LYS A 9 5.90 5.74 -9.41
C LYS A 9 4.48 6.11 -9.86
N THR A 10 3.84 5.24 -10.63
CA THR A 10 2.47 5.50 -11.11
C THR A 10 1.48 5.57 -9.96
N PHE A 11 1.63 4.73 -8.94
CA PHE A 11 0.82 4.81 -7.73
C PHE A 11 1.01 6.12 -6.97
N SER A 12 2.24 6.62 -6.83
CA SER A 12 2.46 7.93 -6.19
C SER A 12 1.87 9.08 -7.00
N GLU A 13 1.99 9.04 -8.34
CA GLU A 13 1.37 10.03 -9.23
C GLU A 13 -0.17 10.05 -9.07
N HIS A 14 -0.81 8.90 -8.89
CA HIS A 14 -2.22 8.84 -8.55
C HIS A 14 -2.50 9.46 -7.18
N LEU A 15 -1.74 9.11 -6.13
CA LEU A 15 -1.93 9.71 -4.81
C LEU A 15 -1.81 11.24 -4.85
N ASP A 16 -0.81 11.76 -5.57
CA ASP A 16 -0.59 13.20 -5.78
C ASP A 16 -1.78 13.84 -6.53
N LEU A 17 -2.29 13.19 -7.59
CA LEU A 17 -3.46 13.66 -8.33
C LEU A 17 -4.71 13.79 -7.45
N PHE A 18 -4.85 12.92 -6.45
CA PHE A 18 -5.98 12.90 -5.52
C PHE A 18 -5.69 13.64 -4.20
N ASP A 19 -4.57 14.36 -4.09
CA ASP A 19 -4.12 15.10 -2.90
C ASP A 19 -4.08 14.25 -1.62
N ILE A 20 -3.63 13.00 -1.76
CA ILE A 20 -3.49 12.05 -0.64
C ILE A 20 -2.05 12.06 -0.16
N GLU A 21 -1.81 12.48 1.09
CA GLU A 21 -0.48 12.42 1.70
C GLU A 21 0.08 10.99 1.74
N TRP A 22 1.38 10.85 1.44
CA TRP A 22 2.05 9.56 1.43
C TRP A 22 3.54 9.64 1.81
N ILE A 23 4.05 8.51 2.29
CA ILE A 23 5.47 8.28 2.61
C ILE A 23 5.89 6.98 1.95
N TYR A 24 7.00 6.98 1.21
CA TYR A 24 7.55 5.79 0.55
C TYR A 24 8.54 5.04 1.43
N GLU A 25 8.48 3.70 1.39
CA GLU A 25 9.28 2.79 2.21
C GLU A 25 9.41 3.26 3.68
N PRO A 26 8.28 3.54 4.36
CA PRO A 26 8.23 4.32 5.60
C PRO A 26 8.97 3.64 6.76
N VAL A 27 8.89 2.31 6.86
CA VAL A 27 9.49 1.52 7.92
C VAL A 27 9.53 0.03 7.54
N SER A 28 10.54 -0.68 8.04
CA SER A 28 10.66 -2.13 7.89
C SER A 28 10.17 -2.87 9.14
N PHE A 29 9.27 -3.84 8.95
CA PHE A 29 8.72 -4.71 9.99
C PHE A 29 9.44 -6.07 10.01
N PRO A 30 10.08 -6.46 11.12
CA PRO A 30 10.59 -7.82 11.29
C PRO A 30 9.45 -8.85 11.22
N LEU A 31 9.63 -9.90 10.42
CA LEU A 31 8.65 -10.97 10.24
C LEU A 31 9.12 -12.34 10.75
N GLU A 32 10.43 -12.54 10.85
CA GLU A 32 11.03 -13.80 11.30
C GLU A 32 12.38 -13.52 11.97
N TRP A 33 12.65 -14.20 13.07
CA TRP A 33 13.89 -14.10 13.83
C TRP A 33 14.60 -15.46 13.84
N GLY A 34 15.93 -15.44 13.72
CA GLY A 34 16.82 -16.59 13.89
C GLY A 34 17.53 -16.56 15.24
N SER A 35 18.73 -17.16 15.31
CA SER A 35 19.58 -17.22 16.50
C SER A 35 20.13 -15.84 16.90
N GLY A 36 19.27 -14.95 17.38
CA GLY A 36 19.61 -13.60 17.84
C GLY A 36 19.58 -12.51 16.76
N SER A 37 19.13 -12.80 15.54
CA SER A 37 19.07 -11.82 14.45
C SER A 37 17.75 -11.88 13.67
N ILE A 38 17.41 -10.78 12.99
CA ILE A 38 16.24 -10.73 12.10
C ILE A 38 16.59 -11.49 10.82
N LYS A 39 15.81 -12.53 10.50
CA LYS A 39 15.98 -13.35 9.29
C LYS A 39 15.17 -12.82 8.11
N LYS A 40 14.05 -12.15 8.39
CA LYS A 40 13.16 -11.63 7.35
C LYS A 40 12.47 -10.36 7.80
N MET A 41 12.41 -9.40 6.88
CA MET A 41 11.67 -8.15 7.05
C MET A 41 10.63 -7.96 5.95
N PHE A 42 9.69 -7.07 6.23
CA PHE A 42 8.70 -6.58 5.30
C PHE A 42 8.63 -5.06 5.40
N THR A 43 8.90 -4.40 4.28
CA THR A 43 8.84 -2.96 4.14
C THR A 43 7.68 -2.70 3.19
N PRO A 44 6.57 -2.11 3.66
CA PRO A 44 5.49 -1.71 2.78
C PRO A 44 5.99 -0.67 1.78
N ASP A 45 5.49 -0.71 0.55
CA ASP A 45 5.85 0.25 -0.48
C ASP A 45 5.48 1.69 -0.06
N PHE A 46 4.32 1.89 0.60
CA PHE A 46 3.83 3.20 1.04
C PHE A 46 3.17 3.20 2.42
N TYR A 47 3.10 4.37 3.05
CA TYR A 47 2.19 4.68 4.17
C TYR A 47 1.38 5.93 3.84
N LEU A 48 0.07 5.87 4.09
CA LEU A 48 -0.88 6.96 3.88
C LEU A 48 -1.31 7.49 5.27
N PRO A 49 -0.71 8.60 5.77
CA PRO A 49 -0.92 9.07 7.14
C PRO A 49 -2.38 9.38 7.46
N THR A 50 -3.08 10.08 6.56
CA THR A 50 -4.49 10.45 6.70
C THR A 50 -5.42 9.25 6.86
N LEU A 51 -5.02 8.08 6.36
CA LEU A 51 -5.78 6.84 6.45
C LEU A 51 -5.23 5.87 7.50
N ASN A 52 -4.11 6.21 8.16
CA ASN A 52 -3.34 5.31 9.01
C ASN A 52 -3.16 3.92 8.36
N LEU A 53 -2.66 3.90 7.12
CA LEU A 53 -2.65 2.72 6.28
C LEU A 53 -1.29 2.48 5.60
N PHE A 54 -0.72 1.30 5.84
CA PHE A 54 0.43 0.80 5.08
C PHE A 54 -0.03 0.04 3.84
N VAL A 55 0.53 0.41 2.70
CA VAL A 55 0.18 -0.13 1.39
C VAL A 55 1.35 -0.89 0.79
N GLU A 56 1.05 -2.09 0.31
CA GLU A 56 1.89 -2.86 -0.59
C GLU A 56 1.22 -2.88 -1.97
N ILE A 57 1.94 -2.56 -3.03
CA ILE A 57 1.46 -2.60 -4.41
C ILE A 57 1.70 -4.00 -4.98
N THR A 58 0.81 -4.47 -5.83
CA THR A 58 1.03 -5.69 -6.62
C THR A 58 0.64 -5.48 -8.07
N THR A 59 1.33 -6.19 -8.95
CA THR A 59 0.90 -6.39 -10.35
C THR A 59 0.09 -7.68 -10.46
N MET A 60 -0.51 -7.94 -11.62
CA MET A 60 -1.31 -9.16 -11.89
C MET A 60 -0.49 -10.47 -11.95
N ASN A 61 0.82 -10.44 -11.67
CA ASN A 61 1.64 -11.64 -11.64
C ASN A 61 1.30 -12.51 -10.40
N GLN A 62 0.63 -13.64 -10.63
CA GLN A 62 0.12 -14.53 -9.57
C GLN A 62 1.21 -15.05 -8.61
N ASN A 63 2.41 -15.33 -9.12
CA ASN A 63 3.52 -15.82 -8.29
C ASN A 63 4.00 -14.73 -7.32
N LEU A 64 4.07 -13.48 -7.78
CA LEU A 64 4.44 -12.34 -6.96
C LEU A 64 3.35 -12.01 -5.94
N ILE A 65 2.07 -12.01 -6.37
CA ILE A 65 0.91 -11.80 -5.49
C ILE A 65 0.96 -12.80 -4.32
N THR A 66 1.21 -14.08 -4.59
CA THR A 66 1.25 -15.11 -3.56
C THR A 66 2.35 -14.85 -2.52
N LYS A 67 3.53 -14.42 -2.96
CA LYS A 67 4.64 -14.07 -2.06
C LYS A 67 4.32 -12.83 -1.20
N LYS A 68 3.78 -11.77 -1.81
CA LYS A 68 3.37 -10.54 -1.10
C LYS A 68 2.26 -10.84 -0.09
N ARG A 69 1.23 -11.61 -0.47
CA ARG A 69 0.16 -12.06 0.45
C ARG A 69 0.68 -12.86 1.64
N LYS A 70 1.64 -13.76 1.44
CA LYS A 70 2.26 -14.53 2.54
C LYS A 70 2.95 -13.60 3.56
N LYS A 71 3.75 -12.62 3.09
CA LYS A 71 4.38 -11.62 3.97
C LYS A 71 3.32 -10.82 4.73
N LEU A 72 2.29 -10.33 4.04
CA LEU A 72 1.22 -9.53 4.63
C LEU A 72 0.42 -10.30 5.70
N LYS A 73 0.18 -11.60 5.46
CA LYS A 73 -0.48 -12.47 6.44
C LYS A 73 0.34 -12.60 7.73
N ILE A 74 1.66 -12.74 7.61
CA ILE A 74 2.57 -12.80 8.77
C ILE A 74 2.60 -11.44 9.47
N ALA A 75 2.74 -10.34 8.71
CA ALA A 75 2.74 -8.98 9.25
C ALA A 75 1.48 -8.69 10.07
N ARG A 76 0.29 -8.97 9.53
CA ARG A 76 -0.98 -8.78 10.25
C ARG A 76 -1.09 -9.64 11.51
N LYS A 77 -0.49 -10.83 11.53
CA LYS A 77 -0.47 -11.68 12.72
C LYS A 77 0.44 -11.12 13.82
N LEU A 78 1.60 -10.58 13.44
CA LEU A 78 2.59 -10.04 14.39
C LEU A 78 2.24 -8.62 14.86
N TYR A 79 1.61 -7.83 14.00
CA TYR A 79 1.28 -6.42 14.23
C TYR A 79 -0.22 -6.18 14.00
N PRO A 80 -1.10 -6.73 14.88
CA PRO A 80 -2.55 -6.69 14.68
C PRO A 80 -3.14 -5.28 14.73
N ASN A 81 -2.45 -4.33 15.35
CA ASN A 81 -2.89 -2.93 15.48
C ASN A 81 -2.46 -2.05 14.30
N ILE A 82 -1.76 -2.62 13.31
CA ILE A 82 -1.29 -1.89 12.13
C ILE A 82 -2.14 -2.28 10.92
N ASN A 83 -2.67 -1.27 10.24
CA ASN A 83 -3.46 -1.48 9.04
C ASN A 83 -2.54 -1.69 7.85
N PHE A 84 -2.50 -2.91 7.33
CA PHE A 84 -1.82 -3.21 6.07
C PHE A 84 -2.84 -3.53 4.98
N LYS A 85 -2.59 -3.11 3.74
CA LYS A 85 -3.40 -3.50 2.57
C LYS A 85 -2.54 -3.75 1.35
N LEU A 86 -2.96 -4.73 0.56
CA LEU A 86 -2.37 -5.05 -0.74
C LEU A 86 -3.29 -4.45 -1.80
N PHE A 87 -2.75 -3.61 -2.66
CA PHE A 87 -3.50 -3.00 -3.75
C PHE A 87 -2.92 -3.43 -5.09
N ASN A 88 -3.80 -3.78 -6.03
CA ASN A 88 -3.48 -3.60 -7.43
C ASN A 88 -3.59 -2.10 -7.73
N GLU A 89 -2.63 -1.57 -8.47
CA GLU A 89 -2.57 -0.15 -8.87
C GLU A 89 -3.86 0.30 -9.60
N GLU A 90 -4.33 -0.48 -10.57
CA GLU A 90 -5.52 -0.17 -11.37
C GLU A 90 -6.79 -0.20 -10.52
N ASP A 91 -6.95 -1.21 -9.67
CA ASP A 91 -8.08 -1.31 -8.75
C ASP A 91 -8.12 -0.13 -7.78
N PHE A 92 -6.96 0.30 -7.28
CA PHE A 92 -6.88 1.44 -6.37
C PHE A 92 -7.24 2.75 -7.06
N TYR A 93 -6.70 2.99 -8.26
CA TYR A 93 -7.08 4.15 -9.06
C TYR A 93 -8.59 4.19 -9.33
N ASN A 94 -9.20 3.05 -9.67
CA ASN A 94 -10.64 2.96 -9.90
C ASN A 94 -11.45 3.31 -8.64
N ILE A 95 -10.98 2.90 -7.46
CA ILE A 95 -11.61 3.25 -6.17
C ILE A 95 -11.52 4.76 -5.92
N LEU A 96 -10.35 5.37 -6.10
CA LEU A 96 -10.16 6.81 -5.89
C LEU A 96 -11.01 7.64 -6.86
N SER A 97 -11.00 7.26 -8.14
CA SER A 97 -11.75 7.94 -9.19
C SER A 97 -13.25 7.91 -8.92
N LYS A 98 -13.78 6.74 -8.51
CA LYS A 98 -15.20 6.60 -8.17
C LYS A 98 -15.60 7.49 -6.99
N LYS A 99 -14.81 7.47 -5.91
CA LYS A 99 -15.08 8.28 -4.71
C LYS A 99 -15.12 9.78 -5.04
N ASN A 100 -14.20 10.27 -5.87
CA ASN A 100 -14.21 11.67 -6.29
C ASN A 100 -15.44 12.01 -7.13
N SER A 101 -15.86 11.12 -8.04
CA SER A 101 -17.05 11.36 -8.86
C SER A 101 -18.33 11.44 -8.02
N GLU A 102 -18.46 10.64 -6.95
CA GLU A 102 -19.58 10.69 -6.02
C GLU A 102 -19.61 12.02 -5.25
N ILE A 103 -18.46 12.49 -4.75
CA ILE A 103 -18.34 13.78 -4.05
C ILE A 103 -18.75 14.95 -4.95
N ILE A 104 -18.33 14.93 -6.22
CA ILE A 104 -18.68 15.97 -7.20
C ILE A 104 -20.20 15.97 -7.46
N GLN A 105 -20.82 14.79 -7.62
CA GLN A 105 -22.26 14.69 -7.85
C GLN A 105 -23.06 15.19 -6.65
N GLU A 106 -22.67 14.84 -5.42
CA GLU A 106 -23.32 15.34 -4.20
C GLU A 106 -23.22 16.85 -4.08
N THR A 107 -22.06 17.44 -4.40
CA THR A 107 -21.82 18.89 -4.35
C THR A 107 -22.66 19.66 -5.37
N ILE A 108 -22.91 19.10 -6.56
CA ILE A 108 -23.73 19.75 -7.61
C ILE A 108 -25.24 19.58 -7.31
N ALA A 109 -25.63 18.53 -6.59
CA ALA A 109 -27.02 18.21 -6.29
C ALA A 109 -27.57 18.90 -5.02
N SER A 110 -26.72 19.54 -4.21
CA SER A 110 -27.10 20.35 -3.03
C SER A 110 -27.21 21.83 -3.36
#